data_AF-A0A212EKE2-F1
#
_entry.id   AF-A0A212EKE2-F1
#
_cell.length_a   1.000
_cell.length_b   1.000
_cell.length_c   1.000
_cell.angle_alpha   90.00
_cell.angle_beta   90.00
_cell.angle_gamma   90.00
#
_symmetry.space_group_name_H-M   'P 1'
#
loop_
_entity.id
_entity.type
_entity.pdbx_description
1 polymer ?
#
loop_
_entity_poly.entity_id
_entity_poly.type
_entity_poly.pdbx_seq_one_letter_code
_entity_poly.pdbx_strand_id
1 'polypeptide(L)'
;MFSESDPRISNVEVERRQPSDEILPVGSIRVNTLNDLCLTPVLKDLLDFAATRQNEGPKPALNPKSKVFELDNCRNIGKVCLIYTDGSWSVWLVTREGGWGWLADSFTQYFRMALVHLGLPGWQATFADLPLIPWAEQLFLLLAPHLLDKSDSENNAMAVTRETSLNHIDPNIFKTSVRQHKNARQANQ
;
A
#
# COMPACT_ATOMS: atom_id res chain seq x y z
N MET A 1 27.16 -22.83 -9.75
CA MET A 1 25.72 -23.12 -9.80
C MET A 1 25.03 -21.88 -9.26
N PHE A 2 24.72 -20.93 -10.14
CA PHE A 2 24.08 -19.68 -9.76
C PHE A 2 22.59 -19.97 -9.60
N SER A 3 22.07 -19.84 -8.38
CA SER A 3 20.64 -19.88 -8.12
C SER A 3 20.10 -18.46 -8.28
N GLU A 4 19.37 -18.29 -9.37
CA GLU A 4 18.68 -17.08 -9.77
C GLU A 4 17.27 -17.10 -9.17
N SER A 5 16.97 -16.17 -8.26
CA SER A 5 15.66 -15.51 -8.06
C SER A 5 15.64 -14.79 -6.73
N ASP A 6 15.66 -13.45 -6.76
CA ASP A 6 15.22 -12.68 -5.60
C ASP A 6 14.54 -11.36 -6.02
N PRO A 7 13.21 -11.36 -6.24
CA PRO A 7 12.43 -10.17 -6.54
C PRO A 7 11.94 -9.53 -5.23
N ARG A 8 12.88 -9.03 -4.42
CA ARG A 8 12.65 -8.53 -3.06
C ARG A 8 12.06 -7.09 -3.01
N ILE A 9 10.94 -6.83 -3.69
CA ILE A 9 10.15 -5.59 -3.51
C ILE A 9 8.69 -5.89 -3.10
N SER A 10 8.34 -7.09 -2.66
CA SER A 10 6.93 -7.43 -2.37
C SER A 10 6.50 -7.24 -0.91
N ASN A 11 7.40 -7.27 0.06
CA ASN A 11 7.03 -7.26 1.49
C ASN A 11 7.94 -6.35 2.31
N VAL A 12 7.35 -5.45 3.10
CA VAL A 12 8.05 -4.63 4.11
C VAL A 12 7.50 -5.02 5.48
N GLU A 13 8.38 -5.52 6.35
CA GLU A 13 8.04 -5.80 7.75
C GLU A 13 8.48 -4.62 8.62
N VAL A 14 7.60 -4.18 9.53
CA VAL A 14 7.89 -3.07 10.45
C VAL A 14 8.10 -3.63 11.85
N GLU A 15 9.28 -3.34 12.39
CA GLU A 15 9.79 -3.87 13.65
C GLU A 15 9.90 -2.77 14.72
N ARG A 16 9.60 -3.08 15.99
CA ARG A 16 9.98 -2.25 17.15
C ARG A 16 10.93 -3.00 18.08
N ARG A 17 11.95 -2.31 18.60
CA ARG A 17 12.84 -2.82 19.65
C ARG A 17 12.22 -2.58 21.03
N GLN A 18 12.06 -3.63 21.83
CA GLN A 18 11.76 -3.54 23.26
C GLN A 18 13.05 -3.46 24.10
N PRO A 19 12.96 -3.02 25.37
CA PRO A 19 14.12 -2.93 26.29
C PRO A 19 14.77 -4.29 26.62
N SER A 20 14.15 -5.41 26.25
CA SER A 20 14.66 -6.78 26.42
C SER A 20 15.40 -7.33 25.19
N ASP A 21 15.77 -6.48 24.22
CA ASP A 21 16.34 -6.85 22.90
C ASP A 21 15.44 -7.72 22.00
N GLU A 22 14.20 -8.01 22.43
CA GLU A 22 13.23 -8.71 21.59
C GLU A 22 12.60 -7.74 20.58
N ILE A 23 12.68 -8.10 19.30
CA ILE A 23 12.09 -7.35 18.20
C ILE A 23 10.71 -7.95 17.92
N LEU A 24 9.65 -7.16 18.15
CA LEU A 24 8.30 -7.58 17.82
C LEU A 24 7.90 -7.00 16.46
N PRO A 25 7.56 -7.82 15.46
CA PRO A 25 6.98 -7.34 14.22
C PRO A 25 5.58 -6.82 14.51
N VAL A 26 5.38 -5.53 14.28
CA VAL A 26 4.13 -4.82 14.62
C VAL A 26 3.25 -4.55 13.40
N GLY A 27 3.82 -4.60 12.20
CA GLY A 27 3.10 -4.34 10.96
C GLY A 27 3.78 -5.00 9.77
N SER A 28 3.00 -5.23 8.72
CA SER A 28 3.49 -5.79 7.46
C SER A 28 2.78 -5.14 6.30
N ILE A 29 3.53 -4.60 5.36
CA ILE A 29 3.01 -4.11 4.07
C ILE A 29 3.26 -5.19 3.05
N ARG A 30 2.18 -5.70 2.45
CA ARG A 30 2.23 -6.73 1.42
C ARG A 30 1.55 -6.23 0.16
N VAL A 31 2.20 -6.46 -0.97
CA VAL A 31 1.63 -6.31 -2.30
C VAL A 31 2.05 -7.52 -3.13
N ASN A 32 1.09 -8.15 -3.81
CA ASN A 32 1.34 -9.28 -4.69
C ASN A 32 2.40 -8.94 -5.74
N THR A 33 3.21 -9.93 -6.10
CA THR A 33 4.21 -9.76 -7.15
C THR A 33 3.52 -9.50 -8.49
N LEU A 34 4.24 -8.92 -9.45
CA LEU A 34 3.69 -8.69 -10.79
C LEU A 34 3.21 -9.99 -11.47
N ASN A 35 3.83 -11.13 -11.15
CA ASN A 35 3.43 -12.43 -11.68
C ASN A 35 2.13 -12.95 -11.03
N ASP A 36 1.89 -12.59 -9.77
CA ASP A 36 0.72 -13.01 -9.00
C ASP A 36 -0.44 -12.00 -9.08
N LEU A 37 -0.19 -10.83 -9.67
CA LEU A 37 -1.16 -9.74 -9.83
C LEU A 37 -2.20 -10.12 -10.88
N CYS A 38 -3.21 -10.88 -10.46
CA CYS A 38 -4.25 -11.42 -11.30
C CYS A 38 -5.64 -11.25 -10.68
N LEU A 39 -6.67 -11.47 -11.49
CA LEU A 39 -8.02 -11.67 -10.98
C LEU A 39 -8.14 -13.12 -10.53
N THR A 40 -7.98 -13.38 -9.23
CA THR A 40 -8.14 -14.74 -8.70
C THR A 40 -9.61 -15.18 -8.79
N PRO A 41 -9.90 -16.49 -8.94
CA PRO A 41 -11.28 -16.99 -8.93
C PRO A 41 -12.05 -16.56 -7.68
N VAL A 42 -11.39 -16.64 -6.51
CA VAL A 42 -11.96 -16.21 -5.23
C VAL A 42 -12.30 -14.71 -5.23
N LEU A 43 -11.44 -13.87 -5.82
CA LEU A 43 -11.76 -12.44 -5.95
C LEU A 43 -12.95 -12.25 -6.88
N LYS A 44 -12.99 -12.94 -8.02
CA LYS A 44 -14.12 -12.87 -8.95
C LYS A 44 -15.45 -13.24 -8.26
N ASP A 45 -15.47 -14.35 -7.51
CA ASP A 45 -16.67 -14.77 -6.79
C ASP A 45 -17.11 -13.73 -5.74
N LEU A 46 -16.15 -13.09 -5.05
CA LEU A 46 -16.43 -11.99 -4.13
C LEU A 46 -16.99 -10.76 -4.85
N LEU A 47 -16.47 -10.41 -6.02
CA LEU A 47 -16.98 -9.30 -6.84
C LEU A 47 -18.40 -9.56 -7.29
N ASP A 48 -18.68 -10.77 -7.78
CA ASP A 48 -20.02 -11.20 -8.22
C ASP A 48 -20.99 -11.17 -7.04
N PHE A 49 -20.58 -11.70 -5.89
CA PHE A 49 -21.36 -11.64 -4.65
C PHE A 49 -21.65 -10.20 -4.22
N ALA A 50 -20.63 -9.34 -4.19
CA ALA A 50 -20.77 -7.93 -3.81
C ALA A 50 -21.64 -7.13 -4.81
N ALA A 51 -21.64 -7.50 -6.10
CA ALA A 51 -22.46 -6.87 -7.13
C ALA A 51 -23.96 -7.17 -6.95
N THR A 52 -24.33 -8.34 -6.42
CA THR A 52 -25.74 -8.70 -6.17
C THR A 52 -26.36 -7.99 -4.96
N ARG A 53 -25.53 -7.40 -4.09
CA ARG A 53 -25.99 -6.70 -2.91
C ARG A 53 -26.43 -5.28 -3.26
N GLN A 54 -27.64 -4.92 -2.85
CA GLN A 54 -28.02 -3.52 -2.73
C GLN A 54 -27.45 -2.99 -1.41
N ASN A 55 -26.20 -2.56 -1.46
CA ASN A 55 -25.55 -1.85 -0.35
C ASN A 55 -25.60 -0.35 -0.65
N GLU A 56 -25.93 0.48 0.35
CA GLU A 56 -26.07 1.95 0.18
C GLU A 56 -24.72 2.69 0.11
N GLY A 57 -23.60 1.97 0.16
CA GLY A 57 -22.25 2.54 0.15
C GLY A 57 -21.67 2.81 -1.26
N PRO A 58 -20.58 3.60 -1.33
CA PRO A 58 -19.81 3.78 -2.56
C PRO A 58 -19.25 2.45 -3.05
N LYS A 59 -19.43 2.17 -4.34
CA LYS A 59 -18.94 0.96 -5.00
C LYS A 59 -18.27 1.31 -6.33
N PRO A 60 -17.29 0.52 -6.78
CA PRO A 60 -16.67 0.76 -8.07
C PRO A 60 -17.69 0.51 -9.20
N ALA A 61 -17.70 1.42 -10.19
CA ALA A 61 -18.48 1.29 -11.41
C ALA A 61 -17.80 0.30 -12.38
N LEU A 62 -17.91 -0.99 -12.07
CA LEU A 62 -17.35 -2.06 -12.90
C LEU A 62 -18.15 -2.19 -14.21
N ASN A 63 -17.41 -2.29 -15.31
CA ASN A 63 -17.95 -2.51 -16.65
C ASN A 63 -17.15 -3.61 -17.37
N PRO A 64 -17.61 -4.12 -18.54
CA PRO A 64 -16.92 -5.21 -19.23
C PRO A 64 -15.48 -4.90 -19.67
N LYS A 65 -15.06 -3.62 -19.69
CA LYS A 65 -13.69 -3.20 -20.01
C LYS A 65 -12.82 -3.02 -18.77
N SER A 66 -13.41 -3.16 -17.58
CA SER A 66 -12.70 -2.98 -16.31
C SER A 66 -11.69 -4.10 -16.12
N LYS A 67 -10.51 -3.74 -15.61
CA LYS A 67 -9.49 -4.72 -15.19
C LYS A 67 -9.38 -4.67 -13.68
N VAL A 68 -9.42 -5.83 -13.05
CA VAL A 68 -9.33 -5.96 -11.60
C VAL A 68 -8.17 -6.88 -11.25
N PHE A 69 -7.34 -6.46 -10.31
CA PHE A 69 -6.18 -7.20 -9.86
C PHE A 69 -6.14 -7.28 -8.34
N GLU A 70 -5.84 -8.45 -7.80
CA GLU A 70 -5.65 -8.62 -6.35
C GLU A 70 -4.30 -8.06 -5.91
N LEU A 71 -4.30 -7.00 -5.09
CA LEU A 71 -3.09 -6.42 -4.51
C LEU A 71 -2.67 -7.16 -3.25
N ASP A 72 -3.60 -7.41 -2.34
CA ASP A 72 -3.32 -8.13 -1.10
C ASP A 72 -4.56 -8.86 -0.59
N ASN A 73 -4.31 -9.97 0.09
CA ASN A 73 -5.28 -10.69 0.90
C ASN A 73 -5.11 -10.26 2.36
N CYS A 74 -6.02 -9.41 2.83
CA CYS A 74 -6.12 -9.01 4.21
C CYS A 74 -6.88 -10.10 4.98
N ARG A 75 -6.17 -11.19 5.32
CA ARG A 75 -6.64 -12.50 5.85
C ARG A 75 -8.01 -12.56 6.52
N ASN A 76 -8.37 -11.60 7.37
CA ASN A 76 -9.60 -11.61 8.16
C ASN A 76 -10.64 -10.53 7.79
N ILE A 77 -10.31 -9.65 6.85
CA ILE A 77 -11.16 -8.50 6.47
C ILE A 77 -11.70 -8.70 5.06
N GLY A 78 -10.82 -9.01 4.11
CA GLY A 78 -11.18 -9.03 2.71
C GLY A 78 -9.99 -9.01 1.77
N LYS A 79 -10.24 -8.60 0.54
CA LYS A 79 -9.22 -8.47 -0.50
C LYS A 79 -9.08 -7.02 -0.91
N VAL A 80 -7.85 -6.54 -1.00
CA VAL A 80 -7.54 -5.26 -1.62
C VAL A 80 -7.34 -5.50 -3.09
N CYS A 81 -8.04 -4.73 -3.92
CA CYS A 81 -7.99 -4.85 -5.37
C CYS A 81 -7.69 -3.50 -6.03
N LEU A 82 -6.86 -3.57 -7.06
CA LEU A 82 -6.59 -2.46 -7.98
C LEU A 82 -7.55 -2.60 -9.16
N ILE A 83 -8.32 -1.55 -9.42
CA ILE A 83 -9.34 -1.52 -10.45
C ILE A 83 -8.98 -0.44 -11.47
N TYR A 84 -8.94 -0.82 -12.74
CA TYR A 84 -8.90 0.10 -13.86
C TYR A 84 -10.27 0.16 -14.52
N THR A 85 -10.90 1.32 -14.52
CA THR A 85 -12.17 1.56 -15.21
C THR A 85 -12.16 2.94 -15.85
N ASP A 86 -12.68 3.04 -17.08
CA ASP A 86 -12.87 4.31 -17.79
C ASP A 86 -11.65 5.24 -17.82
N GLY A 87 -10.45 4.66 -17.98
CA GLY A 87 -9.20 5.43 -18.07
C GLY A 87 -8.57 5.78 -16.72
N SER A 88 -9.21 5.41 -15.61
CA SER A 88 -8.79 5.76 -14.25
C SER A 88 -8.47 4.51 -13.43
N TRP A 89 -7.46 4.63 -12.57
CA TRP A 89 -7.15 3.61 -11.57
C TRP A 89 -7.85 3.95 -10.26
N SER A 90 -8.14 2.94 -9.44
CA SER A 90 -8.63 3.11 -8.07
C SER A 90 -8.34 1.85 -7.26
N VAL A 91 -8.22 1.99 -5.95
CA VAL A 91 -7.94 0.89 -5.02
C VAL A 91 -9.11 0.75 -4.06
N TRP A 92 -9.62 -0.47 -3.96
CA TRP A 92 -10.81 -0.81 -3.18
C TRP A 92 -10.56 -2.03 -2.32
N LEU A 93 -11.17 -2.04 -1.14
CA LEU A 93 -11.32 -3.20 -0.28
C LEU A 93 -12.68 -3.83 -0.56
N VAL A 94 -12.69 -5.11 -0.92
CA VAL A 94 -13.91 -5.93 -0.95
C VAL A 94 -13.91 -6.85 0.27
N THR A 95 -14.92 -6.72 1.13
CA THR A 95 -15.03 -7.52 2.34
C THR A 95 -15.59 -8.91 2.02
N ARG A 96 -15.42 -9.85 2.96
CA ARG A 96 -15.95 -11.22 2.81
C ARG A 96 -17.48 -11.25 2.82
N GLU A 97 -18.11 -10.24 3.41
CA GLU A 97 -19.55 -10.05 3.49
C GLU A 97 -20.12 -9.36 2.23
N GLY A 98 -19.27 -9.05 1.24
CA GLY A 98 -19.66 -8.37 0.00
C GLY A 98 -19.81 -6.86 0.17
N GLY A 99 -19.18 -6.29 1.19
CA GLY A 99 -19.06 -4.84 1.38
C GLY A 99 -17.96 -4.25 0.51
N TRP A 100 -18.11 -2.97 0.15
CA TRP A 100 -17.12 -2.20 -0.57
C TRP A 100 -16.58 -1.07 0.31
N GLY A 101 -15.27 -0.91 0.32
CA GLY A 101 -14.57 0.20 0.95
C GLY A 101 -13.65 0.87 -0.04
N TRP A 102 -13.85 2.16 -0.28
CA TRP A 102 -12.89 2.94 -1.07
C TRP A 102 -11.62 3.16 -0.25
N LEU A 103 -10.45 3.08 -0.89
CA LEU A 103 -9.16 3.33 -0.23
C LEU A 103 -8.38 4.47 -0.88
N ALA A 104 -8.25 4.49 -2.21
CA ALA A 104 -7.45 5.50 -2.91
C ALA A 104 -7.76 5.58 -4.41
N ASP A 105 -7.38 6.69 -5.05
CA ASP A 105 -7.50 6.91 -6.50
C ASP A 105 -6.28 6.39 -7.29
N SER A 106 -5.25 5.90 -6.61
CA SER A 106 -4.09 5.31 -7.28
C SER A 106 -3.35 4.33 -6.37
N PHE A 107 -2.60 3.41 -6.99
CA PHE A 107 -1.70 2.52 -6.25
C PHE A 107 -0.68 3.31 -5.41
N THR A 108 -0.12 4.41 -5.95
CA THR A 108 0.86 5.23 -5.23
C THR A 108 0.29 5.84 -3.96
N GLN A 109 -0.95 6.35 -4.02
CA GLN A 109 -1.64 6.89 -2.84
C GLN A 109 -1.93 5.79 -1.83
N TYR A 110 -2.45 4.64 -2.28
CA TYR A 110 -2.65 3.46 -1.42
C TYR A 110 -1.36 3.03 -0.73
N PHE A 111 -0.25 2.95 -1.46
CA PHE A 111 1.04 2.55 -0.90
C PHE A 111 1.56 3.55 0.14
N ARG A 112 1.37 4.86 -0.09
CA ARG A 112 1.68 5.89 0.92
C ARG A 112 0.83 5.74 2.17
N MET A 113 -0.45 5.42 2.05
CA MET A 113 -1.31 5.14 3.21
C MET A 113 -0.77 3.94 3.99
N ALA A 114 -0.36 2.86 3.31
CA ALA A 114 0.25 1.70 3.96
C ALA A 114 1.52 2.07 4.75
N LEU A 115 2.35 2.97 4.21
CA LEU A 115 3.55 3.49 4.89
C LEU A 115 3.20 4.33 6.11
N VAL A 116 2.23 5.26 6.02
CA VAL A 116 1.77 6.07 7.16
C VAL A 116 1.25 5.19 8.29
N HIS A 117 0.56 4.10 7.94
CA HIS A 117 0.03 3.14 8.90
C HIS A 117 1.03 2.06 9.29
N LEU A 118 2.27 2.13 8.80
CA LEU A 118 3.33 1.17 9.09
C LEU A 118 2.93 -0.30 8.83
N GLY A 119 1.95 -0.53 7.94
CA GLY A 119 1.38 -1.85 7.71
C GLY A 119 0.66 -2.47 8.92
N LEU A 120 0.19 -1.66 9.88
CA LEU A 120 -0.54 -2.14 11.06
C LEU A 120 -1.74 -3.00 10.64
N PRO A 121 -1.94 -4.20 11.20
CA PRO A 121 -3.05 -5.07 10.82
C PRO A 121 -4.40 -4.35 10.90
N GLY A 122 -5.17 -4.39 9.82
CA GLY A 122 -6.51 -3.81 9.76
C GLY A 122 -6.57 -2.31 9.46
N TRP A 123 -5.45 -1.66 9.16
CA TRP A 123 -5.43 -0.25 8.78
C TRP A 123 -6.36 0.07 7.59
N GLN A 124 -6.56 -0.85 6.64
CA GLN A 124 -7.47 -0.60 5.51
C GLN A 124 -8.93 -0.43 5.95
N ALA A 125 -9.33 -1.12 7.04
CA ALA A 125 -10.69 -1.02 7.56
C ALA A 125 -10.98 0.36 8.16
N THR A 126 -9.97 1.07 8.70
CA THR A 126 -10.18 2.41 9.26
C THR A 126 -10.62 3.42 8.20
N PHE A 127 -10.09 3.30 6.97
CA PHE A 127 -10.44 4.14 5.82
C PHE A 127 -11.68 3.69 5.07
N ALA A 128 -11.95 2.38 5.06
CA ALA A 128 -13.14 1.83 4.44
C ALA A 128 -14.42 2.03 5.29
N ASP A 129 -14.33 2.76 6.41
CA ASP A 129 -15.38 2.90 7.43
C ASP A 129 -15.95 1.55 7.90
N LEU A 130 -15.08 0.55 7.96
CA LEU A 130 -15.38 -0.76 8.50
C LEU A 130 -14.94 -0.83 9.97
N PRO A 131 -15.63 -1.59 10.82
CA PRO A 131 -15.20 -1.80 12.19
C PRO A 131 -13.85 -2.53 12.21
N LEU A 132 -12.94 -2.06 13.05
CA LEU A 132 -11.72 -2.79 13.37
C LEU A 132 -12.05 -4.05 14.15
N ILE A 133 -11.25 -5.10 13.95
CA ILE A 133 -11.30 -6.25 14.86
C ILE A 133 -10.68 -5.86 16.22
N PRO A 134 -11.18 -6.38 17.36
CA PRO A 134 -10.75 -5.93 18.69
C PRO A 134 -9.23 -5.98 18.93
N TRP A 135 -8.58 -7.03 18.43
CA TRP A 135 -7.12 -7.16 18.53
C TRP A 135 -6.36 -6.09 17.74
N ALA A 136 -6.87 -5.71 16.56
CA ALA A 136 -6.26 -4.64 15.76
C ALA A 136 -6.43 -3.29 16.47
N GLU A 137 -7.62 -2.99 16.97
CA GLU A 137 -7.87 -1.76 17.73
C GLU A 137 -6.93 -1.62 18.93
N GLN A 138 -6.72 -2.70 19.67
CA GLN A 138 -5.79 -2.72 20.80
C GLN A 138 -4.33 -2.47 20.37
N LEU A 139 -3.91 -2.99 19.21
CA LEU A 139 -2.59 -2.68 18.64
C LEU A 139 -2.48 -1.20 18.24
N PHE A 140 -3.52 -0.63 17.63
CA PHE A 140 -3.55 0.78 17.29
C PHE A 140 -3.45 1.67 18.54
N LEU A 141 -4.23 1.39 19.59
CA LEU A 141 -4.18 2.11 20.86
C LEU A 141 -2.79 2.07 21.52
N LEU A 142 -2.10 0.93 21.39
CA LEU A 142 -0.77 0.74 21.96
C LEU A 142 0.34 1.43 21.15
N LEU A 143 0.26 1.36 19.81
CA LEU A 143 1.38 1.69 18.93
C LEU A 143 1.25 3.08 18.29
N ALA A 144 0.03 3.45 17.91
CA ALA A 144 -0.26 4.66 17.15
C ALA A 144 -1.72 5.13 17.42
N PRO A 145 -2.06 5.52 18.67
CA PRO A 145 -3.43 5.90 19.03
C PRO A 145 -3.95 7.10 18.22
N HIS A 146 -3.05 8.01 17.83
CA HIS A 146 -3.37 9.16 16.98
C HIS A 146 -3.90 8.78 15.59
N LEU A 147 -3.67 7.55 15.10
CA LEU A 147 -4.24 7.08 13.83
C LEU A 147 -5.72 6.65 13.95
N LEU A 148 -6.25 6.54 15.18
CA LEU A 148 -7.67 6.25 15.43
C LEU A 148 -8.54 7.52 15.46
N ASP A 149 -7.94 8.69 15.71
CA ASP A 149 -8.66 9.95 15.74
C ASP A 149 -9.07 10.35 14.31
N LYS A 150 -10.32 10.04 13.97
CA LYS A 150 -10.93 10.39 12.68
C LYS A 150 -11.34 11.88 12.57
N SER A 151 -11.07 12.70 13.60
CA SER A 151 -11.62 14.07 13.74
C SER A 151 -11.12 15.07 12.71
N ASP A 152 -10.04 14.80 11.96
CA ASP A 152 -9.42 15.77 11.06
C ASP A 152 -9.13 15.25 9.64
N SER A 153 -9.56 14.03 9.30
CA SER A 153 -9.19 13.37 8.03
C SER A 153 -9.75 14.06 6.77
N GLU A 154 -10.86 14.79 6.87
CA GLU A 154 -11.38 15.57 5.73
C GLU A 154 -10.60 16.88 5.49
N ASN A 155 -10.02 17.48 6.54
CA ASN A 155 -9.24 18.72 6.42
C ASN A 155 -7.76 18.47 6.05
N ASN A 156 -7.21 17.31 6.44
CA ASN A 156 -5.78 17.03 6.26
C ASN A 156 -5.45 16.34 4.93
N ALA A 157 -6.41 15.65 4.28
CA ALA A 157 -6.22 15.10 2.94
C ALA A 157 -5.93 16.19 1.88
N MET A 158 -6.48 17.39 2.08
CA MET A 158 -6.22 18.58 1.26
C MET A 158 -4.86 19.25 1.57
N ALA A 159 -4.32 19.07 2.77
CA ALA A 159 -3.01 19.61 3.16
C ALA A 159 -1.86 18.78 2.56
N VAL A 160 -2.00 17.44 2.51
CA VAL A 160 -1.00 16.54 1.91
C VAL A 160 -0.86 16.75 0.39
N THR A 161 -1.91 17.18 -0.32
CA THR A 161 -1.80 17.54 -1.74
C THR A 161 -0.91 18.77 -1.97
N ARG A 162 -0.88 19.72 -1.03
CA ARG A 162 -0.03 20.93 -1.12
C ARG A 162 1.44 20.66 -0.78
N GLU A 163 1.75 19.58 -0.08
CA GLU A 163 3.13 19.19 0.28
C GLU A 163 3.76 18.21 -0.73
N THR A 164 3.20 18.11 -1.94
CA THR A 164 3.86 17.44 -3.08
C THR A 164 5.21 18.10 -3.45
N SER A 165 5.53 19.25 -2.85
CA SER A 165 6.82 19.94 -2.91
C SER A 165 7.93 19.37 -2.00
N LEU A 166 7.67 18.38 -1.14
CA LEU A 166 8.70 17.84 -0.22
C LEU A 166 9.50 16.65 -0.78
N ASN A 167 9.11 16.09 -1.93
CA ASN A 167 9.82 14.95 -2.55
C ASN A 167 10.73 15.41 -3.70
N HIS A 168 11.54 16.45 -3.50
CA HIS A 168 12.60 16.79 -4.45
C HIS A 168 13.82 15.91 -4.19
N ILE A 169 14.02 14.90 -5.04
CA ILE A 169 15.29 14.17 -5.12
C ILE A 169 16.35 15.17 -5.61
N ASP A 170 17.47 15.29 -4.90
CA ASP A 170 18.58 16.17 -5.29
C ASP A 170 19.06 15.81 -6.71
N PRO A 171 19.00 16.73 -7.69
CA PRO A 171 19.47 16.48 -9.05
C PRO A 171 20.95 16.04 -9.13
N ASN A 172 21.74 16.31 -8.10
CA ASN A 172 23.16 15.94 -8.04
C ASN A 172 23.40 14.49 -7.61
N ILE A 173 22.39 13.76 -7.15
CA ILE A 173 22.55 12.35 -6.75
C ILE A 173 23.02 11.47 -7.93
N PHE A 174 22.69 11.87 -9.16
CA PHE A 174 23.11 11.18 -10.38
C PHE A 174 24.45 11.67 -10.94
N LYS A 175 25.08 12.69 -10.31
CA LYS A 175 26.43 13.11 -10.68
C LYS A 175 27.43 12.16 -10.04
N THR A 176 27.52 10.95 -10.59
CA THR A 176 28.67 10.09 -10.34
C THR A 176 29.91 10.84 -10.83
N SER A 177 30.77 11.24 -9.89
CA SER A 177 32.06 11.83 -10.21
C SER A 177 32.89 10.78 -10.92
N VAL A 178 32.91 10.82 -12.26
CA VAL A 178 33.90 10.11 -13.05
C VAL A 178 35.25 10.73 -12.70
N ARG A 179 35.97 10.12 -11.76
CA ARG A 179 37.36 10.48 -11.44
C ARG A 179 38.20 10.23 -12.69
N GLN A 180 38.39 11.26 -13.50
CA GLN A 180 39.38 11.25 -14.58
C GLN A 180 40.77 11.12 -13.95
N HIS A 181 41.34 9.91 -14.01
CA HIS A 181 42.78 9.71 -13.79
C HIS A 181 43.54 10.39 -14.93
N LYS A 182 44.10 11.58 -14.67
CA LYS A 182 45.05 12.23 -15.57
C LYS A 182 46.40 11.50 -15.46
N ASN A 183 46.75 10.72 -16.48
CA ASN A 183 48.10 10.21 -16.68
C ASN A 183 49.04 11.37 -17.03
N ALA A 184 49.96 11.70 -16.13
CA ALA A 184 51.09 12.57 -16.42
C ALA A 184 52.24 11.72 -17.01
N ARG A 185 52.45 11.78 -18.32
CA ARG A 185 53.71 11.36 -18.95
C ARG A 185 54.71 12.52 -18.81
N GLN A 186 55.69 12.37 -17.93
CA GLN A 186 56.89 13.21 -17.94
C GLN A 186 57.71 12.86 -19.19
N ALA A 187 57.90 13.85 -20.05
CA ALA A 187 59.02 13.88 -20.98
C ALA A 187 60.19 14.54 -20.23
N ASN A 188 61.31 13.84 -20.10
CA ASN A 188 62.58 14.47 -19.76
C ASN A 188 63.58 14.16 -20.86
N GLN A 189 64.27 15.24 -21.23
CA GLN A 189 65.46 15.30 -22.07
C GLN A 189 66.63 14.59 -21.39
#